data_AF-A0A815EYC8-F1
#
_entry.id   AF-A0A815EYC8-F1
#
_cell.length_a   1.000
_cell.length_b   1.000
_cell.length_c   1.000
_cell.angle_alpha   90.00
_cell.angle_beta   90.00
_cell.angle_gamma   90.00
#
_symmetry.space_group_name_H-M   'P 1'
#
loop_
_entity.id
_entity.type
_entity.pdbx_description
1 polymer ?
#
loop_
_entity_poly.entity_id
_entity_poly.type
_entity_poly.pdbx_seq_one_letter_code
_entity_poly.pdbx_strand_id
1 'polypeptide(L)'
;MPFYAVRQGKKPGIYNTWPECQKQVNGFSGAQYKKFDTYGEAQDFVDRKSGVQRTTEMKSPTKKSKIANNVPADLLKDSIRKFSAEKAVSSFEKLTVIDTNLDEKEYRVVYSDGCCFGNGQITSRAGYGIYWDDDHPCERLQGDQTNQRAELTAAISAMEIAIENEITHLEIRTDSKYTIQSATQWIPGWKRSNWIKKTDSKPVMNRDLMMKIDELQAKLQIKWTYVPGHSSNKGNDEADRLAKAGAQKY
;
A
#
# COMPACT_ATOMS: atom_id res chain seq x y z
N MET A 1 -15.07 -12.30 17.34
CA MET A 1 -15.51 -11.19 18.23
C MET A 1 -15.77 -9.99 17.34
N PRO A 2 -16.88 -9.24 17.53
CA PRO A 2 -17.21 -8.13 16.64
C PRO A 2 -16.38 -6.87 16.91
N PHE A 3 -16.13 -6.09 15.85
CA PHE A 3 -15.49 -4.78 15.91
C PHE A 3 -16.53 -3.67 15.74
N TYR A 4 -16.40 -2.59 16.49
CA TYR A 4 -17.30 -1.44 16.43
C TYR A 4 -16.55 -0.22 15.96
N ALA A 5 -16.83 0.22 14.75
CA ALA A 5 -16.18 1.38 14.14
C ALA A 5 -17.03 2.63 14.37
N VAL A 6 -16.41 3.69 14.89
CA VAL A 6 -17.00 5.02 15.03
C VAL A 6 -16.30 5.94 14.03
N ARG A 7 -17.04 6.39 13.02
CA ARG A 7 -16.55 7.36 12.03
C ARG A 7 -16.77 8.79 12.48
N GLN A 8 -17.94 9.06 13.08
CA GLN A 8 -18.25 10.35 13.70
C GLN A 8 -18.77 10.10 15.10
N GLY A 9 -18.16 10.77 16.08
CA GLY A 9 -18.43 10.60 17.50
C GLY A 9 -17.45 11.43 18.30
N LYS A 10 -17.50 11.33 19.64
CA LYS A 10 -16.57 12.03 20.54
C LYS A 10 -15.12 11.68 20.25
N LYS A 11 -14.85 10.40 19.95
CA LYS A 11 -13.56 9.89 19.48
C LYS A 11 -13.81 8.88 18.36
N PRO A 12 -13.55 9.25 17.09
CA PRO A 12 -13.55 8.29 15.99
C PRO A 12 -12.46 7.22 16.18
N GLY A 13 -12.74 6.00 15.75
CA GLY A 13 -11.85 4.85 15.92
C GLY A 13 -12.59 3.52 15.96
N ILE A 14 -11.85 2.42 16.13
CA ILE A 14 -12.39 1.06 16.21
C ILE A 14 -12.30 0.58 17.66
N TYR A 15 -13.37 -0.01 18.15
CA TYR A 15 -13.50 -0.53 19.52
C TYR A 15 -13.81 -2.03 19.49
N ASN A 16 -13.26 -2.76 20.46
CA ASN A 16 -13.43 -4.22 20.54
C ASN A 16 -14.69 -4.62 21.32
N THR A 17 -15.36 -3.66 21.96
CA THR A 17 -16.56 -3.90 22.75
C THR A 17 -17.62 -2.82 22.51
N TRP A 18 -18.90 -3.19 22.59
CA TRP A 18 -20.00 -2.23 22.47
C TRP A 18 -19.98 -1.14 23.57
N PRO A 19 -19.71 -1.44 24.86
CA PRO A 19 -19.65 -0.41 25.90
C PRO A 19 -18.61 0.69 25.64
N GLU A 20 -17.47 0.36 25.03
CA GLU A 20 -16.45 1.34 24.65
C GLU A 20 -16.89 2.22 23.47
N CYS A 21 -17.50 1.61 22.44
CA CYS A 21 -18.09 2.31 21.30
C CYS A 21 -19.24 3.24 21.75
N GLN A 22 -20.13 2.73 22.59
CA GLN A 22 -21.33 3.45 23.07
C GLN A 22 -20.95 4.75 23.78
N LYS A 23 -19.88 4.74 24.59
CA LYS A 23 -19.36 5.96 25.25
C LYS A 23 -19.01 7.08 24.25
N GLN A 24 -18.59 6.72 23.04
CA GLN A 24 -18.19 7.69 22.01
C GLN A 24 -19.34 8.23 21.18
N VAL A 25 -20.45 7.50 21.07
CA VAL A 25 -21.58 7.88 20.21
C VAL A 25 -22.75 8.43 21.03
N ASN A 26 -22.91 8.00 22.29
CA ASN A 26 -24.01 8.42 23.13
C ASN A 26 -23.92 9.91 23.48
N GLY A 27 -24.98 10.66 23.15
CA GLY A 27 -25.05 12.12 23.33
C GLY A 27 -24.24 12.94 22.32
N PHE A 28 -23.71 12.34 21.25
CA PHE A 28 -23.03 13.06 20.17
C PHE A 28 -23.98 13.23 18.97
N SER A 29 -24.37 14.48 18.65
CA SER A 29 -25.25 14.77 17.52
C SER A 29 -24.57 14.44 16.20
N GLY A 30 -25.20 13.62 15.35
CA GLY A 30 -24.63 13.18 14.08
C GLY A 30 -23.63 12.03 14.18
N ALA A 31 -23.65 11.23 15.27
CA ALA A 31 -22.77 10.08 15.40
C ALA A 31 -22.97 9.06 14.27
N GLN A 32 -21.87 8.62 13.66
CA GLN A 32 -21.84 7.60 12.60
C GLN A 32 -20.98 6.44 13.08
N TYR A 33 -21.60 5.28 13.29
CA TYR A 33 -20.93 4.07 13.76
C TYR A 33 -21.55 2.83 13.14
N LYS A 34 -20.77 1.75 13.04
CA LYS A 34 -21.23 0.46 12.50
C LYS A 34 -20.44 -0.70 13.12
N LYS A 35 -21.10 -1.86 13.23
CA LYS A 35 -20.50 -3.12 13.68
C LYS A 35 -19.98 -3.92 12.46
N PHE A 36 -18.81 -4.52 12.61
CA PHE A 36 -18.13 -5.34 11.60
C PHE A 36 -17.64 -6.65 12.21
N ASP A 37 -17.45 -7.65 11.36
CA ASP A 37 -16.95 -8.96 11.79
C ASP A 37 -15.42 -9.05 11.69
N THR A 38 -14.81 -8.16 10.90
CA THR A 38 -13.35 -8.07 10.75
C THR A 38 -12.84 -6.66 11.07
N TYR A 39 -11.60 -6.56 11.55
CA TYR A 39 -10.94 -5.28 11.82
C TYR A 39 -10.72 -4.48 10.53
N GLY A 40 -10.43 -5.14 9.41
CA GLY A 40 -10.18 -4.50 8.11
C GLY A 40 -11.40 -3.71 7.62
N GLU A 41 -12.59 -4.31 7.65
CA GLU A 41 -13.82 -3.61 7.27
C GLU A 41 -14.16 -2.46 8.22
N ALA A 42 -13.87 -2.63 9.52
CA ALA A 42 -14.03 -1.57 10.51
C ALA A 42 -13.10 -0.38 10.22
N GLN A 43 -11.87 -0.66 9.80
CA GLN A 43 -10.86 0.35 9.42
C GLN A 43 -11.29 1.11 8.17
N ASP A 44 -11.75 0.42 7.13
CA ASP A 44 -12.25 1.04 5.91
C ASP A 44 -13.44 1.99 6.17
N PHE A 45 -14.30 1.64 7.13
CA PHE A 45 -15.43 2.49 7.53
C PHE A 45 -14.99 3.78 8.24
N VAL A 46 -13.97 3.70 9.11
CA VAL A 46 -13.41 4.89 9.78
C VAL A 46 -12.65 5.77 8.79
N ASP A 47 -11.91 5.16 7.86
CA ASP A 47 -11.00 5.86 6.94
C ASP A 47 -11.68 6.52 5.74
N ARG A 48 -12.96 6.24 5.49
CA ARG A 48 -13.74 6.95 4.45
C ARG A 48 -13.80 8.45 4.76
N LYS A 49 -12.90 9.24 4.16
CA LYS A 49 -12.95 10.70 4.15
C LYS A 49 -14.16 11.19 3.35
N SER A 50 -14.85 12.17 3.89
CA SER A 50 -15.98 12.86 3.27
C SER A 50 -15.58 13.42 1.89
N GLY A 51 -16.21 12.91 0.83
CA GLY A 51 -16.09 13.46 -0.52
C GLY A 51 -15.73 12.42 -1.57
N VAL A 52 -16.72 11.61 -1.97
CA VAL A 52 -17.03 11.18 -3.35
C VAL A 52 -18.24 10.27 -3.22
N GLN A 53 -19.39 10.74 -3.69
CA GLN A 53 -20.57 9.91 -3.89
C GLN A 53 -20.23 8.87 -4.97
N ARG A 54 -20.25 7.59 -4.61
CA ARG A 54 -20.43 6.51 -5.59
C ARG A 54 -21.93 6.48 -5.87
N THR A 55 -22.35 7.06 -6.99
CA THR A 55 -23.72 6.93 -7.49
C THR A 55 -23.87 5.58 -8.16
N THR A 56 -24.76 4.75 -7.61
CA THR A 56 -25.43 3.68 -8.35
C THR A 56 -26.82 4.20 -8.77
N GLU A 57 -26.95 4.45 -10.08
CA GLU A 57 -28.11 4.34 -10.97
C GLU A 57 -29.50 4.99 -10.69
N MET A 58 -29.98 5.62 -11.80
CA MET A 58 -31.36 5.80 -12.29
C MET A 58 -32.32 6.83 -11.66
N LYS A 59 -32.50 7.99 -12.34
CA LYS A 59 -33.73 8.41 -13.09
C LYS A 59 -33.74 9.93 -13.39
N SER A 60 -34.03 10.29 -14.65
CA SER A 60 -34.42 11.64 -15.14
C SER A 60 -35.75 12.10 -14.50
N PRO A 61 -36.11 13.40 -14.41
CA PRO A 61 -36.40 14.23 -15.61
C PRO A 61 -36.18 15.77 -15.53
N THR A 62 -36.17 16.38 -16.72
CA THR A 62 -36.74 17.70 -17.14
C THR A 62 -36.01 19.06 -16.96
N LYS A 63 -35.70 19.63 -18.15
CA LYS A 63 -36.01 20.98 -18.70
C LYS A 63 -35.18 22.24 -18.33
N LYS A 64 -34.43 22.67 -19.37
CA LYS A 64 -34.38 23.99 -20.07
C LYS A 64 -34.04 25.29 -19.30
N SER A 65 -33.03 26.02 -19.82
CA SER A 65 -33.09 27.41 -20.36
C SER A 65 -31.65 28.00 -20.43
N LYS A 66 -31.00 28.16 -21.59
CA LYS A 66 -30.98 29.28 -22.58
C LYS A 66 -30.14 30.53 -22.20
N ILE A 67 -29.15 30.84 -23.07
CA ILE A 67 -28.75 32.18 -23.62
C ILE A 67 -27.89 33.07 -22.66
N ALA A 68 -26.87 33.86 -23.02
CA ALA A 68 -26.29 34.38 -24.27
C ALA A 68 -24.81 34.80 -24.07
N ASN A 69 -24.11 34.96 -25.20
CA ASN A 69 -22.87 35.72 -25.38
C ASN A 69 -22.98 37.19 -24.94
N ASN A 70 -21.88 37.77 -24.45
CA ASN A 70 -21.33 39.04 -24.95
C ASN A 70 -20.01 39.40 -24.26
N VAL A 71 -18.96 39.58 -25.06
CA VAL A 71 -17.71 40.24 -24.70
C VAL A 71 -17.74 41.65 -25.31
N PRO A 72 -17.45 42.72 -24.55
CA PRO A 72 -16.99 43.98 -25.12
C PRO A 72 -15.46 44.01 -25.18
N ALA A 73 -14.96 44.20 -26.40
CA ALA A 73 -13.56 44.39 -26.71
C ALA A 73 -13.18 45.86 -26.55
N ASP A 74 -12.60 46.26 -25.41
CA ASP A 74 -11.82 47.50 -25.34
C ASP A 74 -10.99 47.63 -24.06
N LEU A 75 -9.96 46.79 -23.85
CA LEU A 75 -8.88 47.04 -22.86
C LEU A 75 -7.61 46.25 -23.24
N LEU A 76 -7.09 46.48 -24.45
CA LEU A 76 -5.76 46.01 -24.84
C LEU A 76 -5.09 47.09 -25.69
N LYS A 77 -4.40 48.01 -25.00
CA LYS A 77 -3.24 48.77 -25.49
C LYS A 77 -2.67 49.52 -24.31
N ASP A 78 -1.51 49.04 -23.85
CA ASP A 78 -0.36 49.82 -23.39
C ASP A 78 0.46 49.01 -22.39
N SER A 79 1.39 48.19 -22.90
CA SER A 79 2.76 48.05 -22.39
C SER A 79 3.46 46.89 -23.10
N ILE A 80 3.86 47.10 -24.36
CA ILE A 80 4.87 46.26 -25.02
C ILE A 80 6.13 47.11 -25.16
N ARG A 81 7.05 46.97 -24.21
CA ARG A 81 8.43 47.42 -24.36
C ARG A 81 9.33 46.19 -24.42
N LYS A 82 9.76 45.89 -25.65
CA LYS A 82 11.02 45.27 -26.07
C LYS A 82 11.77 44.45 -25.00
N PHE A 83 11.72 43.13 -25.11
CA PHE A 83 12.90 42.30 -24.89
C PHE A 83 12.95 41.19 -25.96
N SER A 84 14.09 41.09 -26.63
CA SER A 84 14.30 40.32 -27.86
C SER A 84 14.14 38.80 -27.63
N ALA A 85 13.29 38.17 -28.43
CA ALA A 85 12.92 36.76 -28.34
C ALA A 85 13.97 35.80 -28.93
N GLU A 86 15.01 36.28 -29.60
CA GLU A 86 15.92 35.40 -30.36
C GLU A 86 17.04 34.78 -29.50
N LYS A 87 17.39 35.39 -28.35
CA LYS A 87 18.46 34.88 -27.48
C LYS A 87 17.97 33.87 -26.43
N ALA A 88 16.66 33.80 -26.19
CA ALA A 88 16.07 32.83 -25.26
C ALA A 88 15.91 31.45 -25.90
N VAL A 89 15.70 31.37 -27.23
CA VAL A 89 15.41 30.11 -27.93
C VAL A 89 16.64 29.20 -27.98
N SER A 90 17.85 29.75 -28.17
CA SER A 90 19.09 28.96 -28.17
C SER A 90 19.44 28.35 -26.80
N SER A 91 18.99 28.96 -25.70
CA SER A 91 19.16 28.41 -24.35
C SER A 91 18.03 27.45 -23.97
N PHE A 92 16.89 27.52 -24.66
CA PHE A 92 15.72 26.67 -24.44
C PHE A 92 15.81 25.34 -25.21
N GLU A 93 16.40 25.34 -26.42
CA GLU A 93 16.63 24.11 -27.19
C GLU A 93 17.67 23.18 -26.56
N LYS A 94 18.52 23.69 -25.66
CA LYS A 94 19.46 22.86 -24.88
C LYS A 94 18.84 22.31 -23.58
N LEU A 95 17.60 22.68 -23.27
CA LEU A 95 16.86 22.22 -22.08
C LEU A 95 15.61 21.38 -22.42
N THR A 96 15.47 20.94 -23.67
CA THR A 96 14.40 20.04 -24.12
C THR A 96 14.92 18.71 -24.62
N VAL A 97 15.99 18.19 -23.99
CA VAL A 97 16.13 16.74 -23.83
C VAL A 97 15.68 16.43 -22.41
N ILE A 98 14.37 16.56 -22.19
CA ILE A 98 13.72 15.76 -21.17
C ILE A 98 13.79 14.36 -21.76
N ASP A 99 14.77 13.60 -21.29
CA ASP A 99 14.90 12.18 -21.56
C ASP A 99 13.57 11.54 -21.13
N THR A 100 12.69 11.35 -22.11
CA THR A 100 11.35 10.76 -21.91
C THR A 100 11.43 9.24 -21.82
N ASN A 101 12.63 8.68 -21.68
CA ASN A 101 12.85 7.33 -21.19
C ASN A 101 12.54 7.29 -19.69
N LEU A 102 11.25 7.36 -19.34
CA LEU A 102 10.75 6.75 -18.13
C LEU A 102 10.94 5.23 -18.27
N ASP A 103 12.16 4.77 -17.97
CA ASP A 103 12.59 3.38 -17.78
C ASP A 103 11.63 2.33 -18.40
N GLU A 104 11.78 2.02 -19.69
CA GLU A 104 11.38 0.70 -20.23
C GLU A 104 12.31 -0.40 -19.71
N LYS A 105 12.70 -0.36 -18.43
CA LYS A 105 13.47 -1.44 -17.85
C LYS A 105 12.53 -2.58 -17.51
N GLU A 106 12.81 -3.73 -18.09
CA GLU A 106 12.06 -4.95 -17.85
C GLU A 106 12.27 -5.39 -16.41
N TYR A 107 11.26 -5.15 -15.56
CA TYR A 107 11.25 -5.66 -14.20
C TYR A 107 11.01 -7.17 -14.23
N ARG A 108 11.90 -7.93 -13.61
CA ARG A 108 11.65 -9.35 -13.39
C ARG A 108 10.55 -9.53 -12.36
N VAL A 109 9.48 -10.22 -12.74
CA VAL A 109 8.30 -10.41 -11.89
C VAL A 109 8.47 -11.64 -11.02
N VAL A 110 8.26 -11.48 -9.72
CA VAL A 110 8.22 -12.56 -8.74
C VAL A 110 6.96 -12.45 -7.88
N TYR A 111 6.39 -13.59 -7.49
CA TYR A 111 5.31 -13.65 -6.51
C TYR A 111 5.84 -14.15 -5.18
N SER A 112 5.45 -13.51 -4.10
CA SER A 112 5.84 -13.91 -2.74
C SER A 112 4.62 -13.95 -1.83
N ASP A 113 4.51 -15.00 -1.03
CA ASP A 113 3.43 -15.20 -0.08
C ASP A 113 3.97 -15.77 1.25
N GLY A 114 3.34 -15.36 2.35
CA GLY A 114 3.59 -15.91 3.67
C GLY A 114 2.29 -16.38 4.33
N CYS A 115 2.32 -17.57 4.91
CA CYS A 115 1.17 -18.11 5.63
C CYS A 115 1.52 -18.45 7.08
N CYS A 116 0.50 -18.50 7.94
CA CYS A 116 0.63 -19.03 9.29
C CYS A 116 -0.63 -19.79 9.72
N PHE A 117 -0.51 -21.12 9.87
CA PHE A 117 -1.55 -21.94 10.46
C PHE A 117 -1.66 -21.64 11.95
N GLY A 118 -2.89 -21.41 12.43
CA GLY A 118 -3.14 -21.14 13.84
C GLY A 118 -2.53 -19.83 14.35
N ASN A 119 -2.33 -18.83 13.48
CA ASN A 119 -1.69 -17.56 13.82
C ASN A 119 -2.19 -16.96 15.16
N GLY A 120 -1.26 -16.68 16.07
CA GLY A 120 -1.54 -16.19 17.43
C GLY A 120 -1.78 -17.27 18.47
N GLN A 121 -1.70 -18.56 18.10
CA GLN A 121 -1.79 -19.70 19.00
C GLN A 121 -0.40 -20.27 19.30
N ILE A 122 -0.26 -21.02 20.39
CA ILE A 122 1.00 -21.67 20.76
C ILE A 122 1.46 -22.71 19.73
N THR A 123 0.52 -23.27 18.97
CA THR A 123 0.75 -24.25 17.89
C THR A 123 0.96 -23.58 16.53
N SER A 124 1.19 -22.27 16.49
CA SER A 124 1.37 -21.53 15.24
C SER A 124 2.49 -22.13 14.40
N ARG A 125 2.22 -22.35 13.11
CA ARG A 125 3.20 -22.83 12.14
C ARG A 125 3.17 -21.94 10.92
N ALA A 126 4.26 -21.23 10.69
CA ALA A 126 4.38 -20.28 9.60
C ALA A 126 5.40 -20.76 8.57
N GLY A 127 5.17 -20.38 7.33
CA GLY A 127 6.03 -20.69 6.19
C GLY A 127 5.82 -19.68 5.09
N TYR A 128 6.77 -19.62 4.18
CA TYR A 128 6.77 -18.67 3.08
C TYR A 128 7.12 -19.37 1.77
N GLY A 129 6.62 -18.81 0.67
CA GLY A 129 6.77 -19.35 -0.67
C GLY A 129 7.09 -18.26 -1.68
N ILE A 130 7.95 -18.59 -2.62
CA ILE A 130 8.33 -17.71 -3.73
C ILE A 130 8.03 -18.45 -5.02
N TYR A 131 7.19 -17.86 -5.86
CA TYR A 131 6.90 -18.40 -7.17
C TYR A 131 7.58 -17.54 -8.24
N TRP A 132 8.56 -18.15 -8.90
CA TRP A 132 9.47 -17.49 -9.82
C TRP A 132 10.13 -18.46 -10.83
N ASP A 133 10.08 -18.19 -12.13
CA ASP A 133 10.83 -18.92 -13.18
C ASP A 133 10.74 -20.46 -13.02
N ASP A 134 11.86 -21.17 -12.97
CA ASP A 134 11.90 -22.64 -12.83
C ASP A 134 12.14 -23.11 -11.39
N ASP A 135 12.59 -22.23 -10.48
CA ASP A 135 12.87 -22.57 -9.07
C ASP A 135 11.92 -21.84 -8.12
N HIS A 136 11.33 -22.61 -7.22
CA HIS A 136 10.20 -22.16 -6.39
C HIS A 136 10.48 -22.46 -4.91
N PRO A 137 11.41 -21.73 -4.29
CA PRO A 137 11.79 -22.02 -2.92
C PRO A 137 10.61 -21.75 -1.98
N CYS A 138 10.46 -22.66 -1.03
CA CYS A 138 9.53 -22.51 0.08
C CYS A 138 10.16 -23.07 1.33
N GLU A 139 10.03 -22.39 2.46
CA GLU A 139 10.66 -22.83 3.70
C GLU A 139 9.78 -22.55 4.92
N ARG A 140 10.10 -23.25 6.01
CA ARG A 140 9.50 -22.97 7.30
C ARG A 140 10.05 -21.65 7.84
N LEU A 141 9.17 -20.78 8.31
CA LEU A 141 9.58 -19.54 8.95
C LEU A 141 10.41 -19.86 10.19
N GLN A 142 11.59 -19.25 10.30
CA GLN A 142 12.43 -19.36 11.49
C GLN A 142 12.03 -18.32 12.55
N GLY A 143 12.11 -18.70 13.83
CA GLY A 143 11.74 -17.83 14.95
C GLY A 143 10.24 -17.66 15.13
N ASP A 144 9.79 -16.44 15.40
CA ASP A 144 8.39 -16.14 15.75
C ASP A 144 7.40 -16.48 14.62
N GLN A 145 6.49 -17.41 14.90
CA GLN A 145 5.54 -17.97 13.95
C GLN A 145 4.32 -17.05 13.78
N THR A 146 4.43 -16.03 12.93
CA THR A 146 3.31 -15.11 12.63
C THR A 146 3.13 -14.91 11.14
N ASN A 147 1.91 -14.59 10.72
CA ASN A 147 1.62 -14.29 9.32
C ASN A 147 2.49 -13.13 8.82
N GLN A 148 2.51 -12.01 9.57
CA GLN A 148 3.25 -10.81 9.16
C GLN A 148 4.75 -11.05 8.96
N ARG A 149 5.36 -11.90 9.80
CA ARG A 149 6.78 -12.25 9.62
C ARG A 149 6.99 -13.16 8.41
N ALA A 150 6.12 -14.15 8.19
CA ALA A 150 6.18 -14.99 6.99
C ALA A 150 6.12 -14.14 5.71
N GLU A 151 5.20 -13.18 5.66
CA GLU A 151 5.00 -12.29 4.51
C GLU A 151 6.22 -11.40 4.23
N LEU A 152 6.82 -10.84 5.28
CA LEU A 152 8.04 -10.03 5.15
C LEU A 152 9.24 -10.90 4.75
N THR A 153 9.37 -12.10 5.33
CA THR A 153 10.44 -13.04 5.00
C THR A 153 10.32 -13.54 3.56
N ALA A 154 9.11 -13.80 3.05
CA ALA A 154 8.88 -14.17 1.65
C ALA A 154 9.48 -13.12 0.70
N ALA A 155 9.19 -11.84 0.95
CA ALA A 155 9.72 -10.75 0.14
C ALA A 155 11.24 -10.59 0.30
N ILE A 156 11.79 -10.72 1.51
CA ILE A 156 13.24 -10.69 1.76
C ILE A 156 13.94 -11.79 0.96
N SER A 157 13.45 -13.03 1.04
CA SER A 157 14.05 -14.15 0.31
C SER A 157 13.96 -13.95 -1.21
N ALA A 158 12.87 -13.38 -1.74
CA ALA A 158 12.78 -13.04 -3.16
C ALA A 158 13.83 -11.99 -3.58
N MET A 159 14.07 -10.98 -2.73
CA MET A 159 15.11 -9.97 -2.95
C MET A 159 16.53 -10.55 -2.86
N GLU A 160 16.78 -11.46 -1.93
CA GLU A 160 18.08 -12.13 -1.78
C GLU A 160 18.39 -13.00 -3.01
N ILE A 161 17.44 -13.83 -3.46
CA ILE A 161 17.58 -14.63 -4.68
C ILE A 161 17.84 -13.72 -5.90
N ALA A 162 17.16 -12.58 -5.99
CA ALA A 162 17.39 -11.64 -7.09
C ALA A 162 18.81 -11.08 -7.10
N ILE A 163 19.37 -10.73 -5.95
CA ILE A 163 20.75 -10.28 -5.85
C ILE A 163 21.72 -11.41 -6.22
N GLU A 164 21.48 -12.63 -5.75
CA GLU A 164 22.30 -13.80 -6.07
C GLU A 164 22.31 -14.13 -7.56
N ASN A 165 21.22 -13.83 -8.27
CA ASN A 165 21.07 -14.01 -9.70
C ASN A 165 21.34 -12.74 -10.53
N GLU A 166 22.03 -11.75 -9.95
CA GLU A 166 22.44 -10.49 -10.60
C GLU A 166 21.29 -9.66 -11.20
N ILE A 167 20.08 -9.82 -10.67
CA ILE A 167 18.90 -9.05 -11.09
C ILE A 167 18.85 -7.74 -10.32
N THR A 168 18.75 -6.64 -11.05
CA THR A 168 18.76 -5.29 -10.49
C THR A 168 17.38 -4.62 -10.44
N HIS A 169 16.42 -5.07 -11.26
CA HIS A 169 15.06 -4.52 -11.36
C HIS A 169 14.04 -5.64 -11.11
N LEU A 170 13.38 -5.60 -9.95
CA LEU A 170 12.50 -6.67 -9.48
C LEU A 170 11.10 -6.13 -9.17
N GLU A 171 10.07 -6.73 -9.74
CA GLU A 171 8.67 -6.47 -9.39
C GLU A 171 8.19 -7.58 -8.44
N ILE A 172 7.97 -7.23 -7.18
CA ILE A 172 7.43 -8.15 -6.18
C ILE A 172 5.90 -7.99 -6.15
N ARG A 173 5.22 -9.09 -6.47
CA ARG A 173 3.76 -9.23 -6.37
C ARG A 173 3.39 -10.00 -5.11
N THR A 174 2.57 -9.38 -4.27
CA THR A 174 2.11 -9.96 -3.00
C THR A 174 0.72 -9.42 -2.65
N ASP A 175 -0.08 -10.20 -1.94
CA ASP A 175 -1.35 -9.74 -1.36
C ASP A 175 -1.20 -9.11 0.04
N SER A 176 0.01 -9.14 0.60
CA SER A 176 0.32 -8.49 1.86
C SER A 176 0.48 -6.98 1.69
N LYS A 177 -0.63 -6.25 1.90
CA LYS A 177 -0.59 -4.79 2.07
C LYS A 177 0.36 -4.37 3.18
N TYR A 178 0.52 -5.19 4.22
CA TYR A 178 1.45 -4.91 5.31
C TYR A 178 2.90 -4.89 4.83
N THR A 179 3.31 -5.87 4.01
CA THR A 179 4.66 -5.91 3.42
C THR A 179 4.89 -4.69 2.54
N ILE A 180 3.94 -4.37 1.65
CA ILE A 180 4.04 -3.21 0.76
C ILE A 180 4.13 -1.90 1.55
N GLN A 181 3.26 -1.70 2.54
CA GLN A 181 3.27 -0.49 3.37
C GLN A 181 4.52 -0.40 4.24
N SER A 182 5.02 -1.52 4.75
CA SER A 182 6.29 -1.58 5.49
C SER A 182 7.42 -1.06 4.61
N ALA A 183 7.59 -1.64 3.43
CA ALA A 183 8.66 -1.31 2.49
C ALA A 183 8.58 0.13 1.95
N THR A 184 7.37 0.64 1.69
CA THR A 184 7.21 1.90 0.94
C THR A 184 6.89 3.11 1.82
N GLN A 185 6.12 2.94 2.89
CA GLN A 185 5.56 4.05 3.67
C GLN A 185 6.16 4.14 5.06
N TRP A 186 6.38 3.00 5.73
CA TRP A 186 6.69 2.98 7.14
C TRP A 186 8.18 3.03 7.44
N ILE A 187 9.00 2.26 6.73
CA ILE A 187 10.47 2.23 6.92
C ILE A 187 11.07 3.65 6.94
N PRO A 188 10.76 4.57 6.00
CA PRO A 188 11.30 5.93 6.04
C PRO A 188 10.93 6.67 7.34
N GLY A 189 9.70 6.47 7.82
CA GLY A 189 9.23 7.05 9.08
C GLY A 189 9.93 6.46 10.30
N TRP A 190 10.09 5.15 10.33
CA TRP A 190 10.72 4.45 11.45
C TRP A 190 12.22 4.70 11.53
N LYS A 191 12.92 4.83 10.40
CA LYS A 191 14.32 5.28 10.40
C LYS A 191 14.48 6.64 11.07
N ARG A 192 13.57 7.60 10.81
CA ARG A 192 13.59 8.92 11.46
C ARG A 192 13.29 8.88 12.97
N SER A 193 12.57 7.87 13.45
CA SER A 193 12.27 7.71 14.88
C SER A 193 13.20 6.71 15.58
N ASN A 194 14.32 6.35 14.95
CA ASN A 194 15.23 5.30 15.42
C ASN A 194 14.50 3.99 15.76
N TRP A 195 13.45 3.67 14.99
CA TRP A 195 12.62 2.48 15.13
C TRP A 195 11.90 2.34 16.48
N ILE A 196 11.71 3.44 17.20
CA ILE A 196 10.95 3.49 18.45
C ILE A 196 9.56 4.08 18.18
N LYS A 197 8.54 3.44 18.73
CA LYS A 197 7.16 3.94 18.72
C LYS A 197 7.01 5.09 19.71
N LYS A 198 6.37 6.18 19.28
CA LYS A 198 6.11 7.35 20.15
C LYS A 198 5.07 7.10 21.24
N THR A 199 4.21 6.10 21.04
CA THR A 199 3.07 5.82 21.93
C THR A 199 3.47 5.12 23.22
N ASP A 200 4.41 4.17 23.14
CA ASP A 200 4.79 3.31 24.26
C ASP A 200 6.32 3.17 24.42
N SER A 201 7.10 3.94 23.65
CA SER A 201 8.56 3.90 23.63
C SER A 201 9.16 2.51 23.37
N LYS A 202 8.36 1.58 22.84
CA LYS A 202 8.83 0.24 22.49
C LYS A 202 9.36 0.23 21.05
N PRO A 203 10.28 -0.68 20.71
CA PRO A 203 10.65 -0.93 19.33
C PRO A 203 9.43 -1.23 18.46
N VAL A 204 9.49 -0.81 17.19
CA VAL A 204 8.52 -1.18 16.18
C VAL A 204 8.54 -2.70 15.98
N MET A 205 7.36 -3.29 15.80
CA MET A 205 7.23 -4.73 15.53
C MET A 205 7.87 -5.09 14.19
N ASN A 206 8.53 -6.24 14.11
CA ASN A 206 9.24 -6.71 12.91
C ASN A 206 10.34 -5.75 12.43
N ARG A 207 10.89 -4.94 13.34
CA ARG A 207 12.00 -4.02 13.06
C ARG A 207 13.17 -4.73 12.36
N ASP A 208 13.51 -5.92 12.82
CA ASP A 208 14.58 -6.76 12.27
C ASP A 208 14.37 -7.03 10.77
N LEU A 209 13.19 -7.47 10.38
CA LEU A 209 12.85 -7.76 8.97
C LEU A 209 12.73 -6.48 8.15
N MET A 210 12.14 -5.42 8.70
CA MET A 210 12.04 -4.13 8.01
C MET A 210 13.42 -3.48 7.78
N MET A 211 14.35 -3.61 8.71
CA MET A 211 15.74 -3.15 8.51
C MET A 211 16.41 -3.94 7.38
N LYS A 212 16.21 -5.26 7.33
CA LYS A 212 16.72 -6.08 6.23
C LYS A 212 16.13 -5.69 4.88
N ILE A 213 14.83 -5.40 4.80
CA ILE A 213 14.21 -4.89 3.57
C ILE A 213 14.85 -3.57 3.14
N ASP A 214 15.07 -2.63 4.06
CA ASP A 214 15.73 -1.34 3.76
C ASP A 214 17.15 -1.54 3.20
N GLU A 215 17.93 -2.46 3.76
CA GLU A 215 19.26 -2.82 3.26
C GLU A 215 19.23 -3.39 1.83
N LEU A 216 18.26 -4.26 1.54
CA LEU A 216 18.13 -4.89 0.23
C LEU A 216 17.56 -3.91 -0.82
N GLN A 217 16.65 -3.01 -0.43
CA GLN A 217 16.13 -1.94 -1.30
C GLN A 217 17.22 -0.92 -1.68
N ALA A 218 18.31 -0.82 -0.93
CA ALA A 218 19.47 -0.01 -1.33
C ALA A 218 20.26 -0.63 -2.50
N LYS A 219 20.07 -1.93 -2.77
CA LYS A 219 20.79 -2.69 -3.81
C LYS A 219 19.94 -2.98 -5.05
N LEU A 220 18.61 -2.90 -4.92
CA LEU A 220 17.65 -3.28 -5.95
C LEU A 220 16.71 -2.12 -6.28
N GLN A 221 16.34 -2.00 -7.55
CA GLN A 221 15.18 -1.20 -7.97
C GLN A 221 13.93 -2.06 -7.84
N ILE A 222 13.15 -1.83 -6.79
CA ILE A 222 11.95 -2.62 -6.49
C ILE A 222 10.68 -1.90 -6.90
N LYS A 223 9.84 -2.60 -7.66
CA LYS A 223 8.44 -2.24 -7.88
C LYS A 223 7.56 -3.15 -7.02
N TRP A 224 6.77 -2.55 -6.13
CA TRP A 224 5.79 -3.27 -5.31
C TRP A 224 4.42 -3.26 -5.97
N THR A 225 3.86 -4.44 -6.20
CA THR A 225 2.56 -4.59 -6.85
C THR A 225 1.63 -5.40 -5.95
N TYR A 226 0.53 -4.80 -5.53
CA TYR A 226 -0.52 -5.53 -4.80
C TYR A 226 -1.29 -6.44 -5.76
N VAL A 227 -1.41 -7.70 -5.41
CA VAL A 227 -2.34 -8.65 -6.06
C VAL A 227 -3.41 -9.05 -5.04
N PRO A 228 -4.70 -9.10 -5.40
CA PRO A 228 -5.71 -9.52 -4.44
C PRO A 228 -5.54 -11.01 -4.11
N GLY A 229 -5.61 -11.35 -2.82
CA GLY A 229 -5.68 -12.74 -2.39
C GLY A 229 -6.94 -13.43 -2.93
N HIS A 230 -6.82 -14.72 -3.28
CA HIS A 230 -7.91 -15.57 -3.78
C HIS A 230 -8.60 -15.10 -5.08
N SER A 231 -7.97 -14.23 -5.87
CA SER A 231 -8.57 -13.67 -7.09
C SER A 231 -8.19 -14.39 -8.38
N SER A 232 -7.94 -15.70 -8.35
CA SER A 232 -7.53 -16.51 -9.52
C SER A 232 -6.26 -16.00 -10.21
N ASN A 233 -5.34 -15.39 -9.44
CA ASN A 233 -4.02 -15.05 -9.96
C ASN A 233 -3.12 -16.27 -9.78
N LYS A 234 -2.86 -17.00 -10.87
CA LYS A 234 -2.07 -18.24 -10.86
C LYS A 234 -0.73 -18.10 -10.14
N GLY A 235 -0.04 -16.97 -10.28
CA GLY A 235 1.26 -16.76 -9.62
C GLY A 235 1.13 -16.58 -8.11
N ASN A 236 0.11 -15.84 -7.66
CA ASN A 236 -0.18 -15.70 -6.22
C ASN A 236 -0.70 -17.00 -5.62
N ASP A 237 -1.57 -17.71 -6.32
CA ASP A 237 -2.12 -19.00 -5.87
C ASP A 237 -1.00 -20.04 -5.70
N GLU A 238 0.00 -20.03 -6.58
CA GLU A 238 1.16 -20.91 -6.46
C GLU A 238 2.11 -20.49 -5.34
N ALA A 239 2.33 -19.19 -5.13
CA ALA A 239 3.08 -18.69 -3.97
C ALA A 239 2.41 -19.09 -2.64
N ASP A 240 1.08 -18.97 -2.54
CA ASP A 240 0.30 -19.43 -1.37
C ASP A 240 0.40 -20.95 -1.16
N ARG A 241 0.33 -21.74 -2.24
CA ARG A 241 0.56 -23.19 -2.18
C ARG A 241 1.94 -23.53 -1.61
N LEU A 242 2.96 -22.81 -2.07
CA LEU A 242 4.34 -22.95 -1.62
C LEU A 242 4.49 -22.52 -0.16
N ALA A 243 3.91 -21.41 0.26
CA ALA A 243 3.95 -20.94 1.64
C ALA A 243 3.35 -21.97 2.61
N LYS A 244 2.20 -22.57 2.23
CA LYS A 244 1.56 -23.66 2.99
C LYS A 244 2.43 -24.90 3.06
N ALA A 245 3.10 -25.26 1.97
CA ALA A 245 4.06 -26.37 1.95
C ALA A 245 5.25 -26.08 2.88
N GLY A 246 5.80 -24.86 2.85
CA GLY A 246 6.85 -24.41 3.76
C GLY A 246 6.45 -24.50 5.23
N ALA A 247 5.22 -24.09 5.58
CA ALA A 247 4.71 -24.17 6.96
C ALA A 247 4.57 -25.61 7.48
N GLN A 248 4.47 -26.59 6.57
CA GLN A 248 4.37 -28.01 6.88
C GLN A 248 5.73 -28.71 7.06
N LYS A 249 6.84 -28.06 6.67
CA LYS A 249 8.21 -28.56 6.94
C LYS A 249 8.49 -28.61 8.45
N TYR A 250 9.50 -29.39 8.84
CA TYR A 250 9.90 -29.62 10.24
C TYR A 250 11.15 -28.82 10.61
#